data_AF-A0A7W6RZV6-F1
#
_entry.id   AF-A0A7W6RZV6-F1
#
_cell.length_a   1.000
_cell.length_b   1.000
_cell.length_c   1.000
_cell.angle_alpha   90.00
_cell.angle_beta   90.00
_cell.angle_gamma   90.00
#
_symmetry.space_group_name_H-M   'P 1'
#
loop_
_entity.id
_entity.type
_entity.pdbx_description
1 polymer ?
#
loop_
_entity_poly.entity_id
_entity_poly.type
_entity_poly.pdbx_seq_one_letter_code
_entity_poly.pdbx_strand_id
1 'polypeptide(L)'
;MTQAPVRYLQVTLDLPSGAQLNQMFAQYMRELLPTFQETPWPGWRLVLSATRKPGEEPSSAGTTPDVQQYLHVWRVRDYNSLPYIMEYFDDDEVYRQLDGMVLREVQDFFGALQYNPLSTDPGFQFPSNTRYYLHITFDVVADPEPLSQFETFMIDTIADPQSPMVRDYGFTFVLGSYAQTGRLRRYVHVWATPAGLPPAEEAVAWLAGQPAVKKAMTAAPAGDNPQWALWQPIDYEAGADTP
;
A
#
# COMPACT_ATOMS: atom_id res chain seq x y z
N MET A 1 4.39 13.36 -26.62
CA MET A 1 3.15 12.92 -25.95
C MET A 1 3.46 12.83 -24.47
N THR A 2 2.82 13.63 -23.63
CA THR A 2 2.96 13.55 -22.17
C THR A 2 2.32 12.24 -21.72
N GLN A 3 3.11 11.36 -21.10
CA GLN A 3 2.62 10.11 -20.53
C GLN A 3 1.59 10.44 -19.44
N ALA A 4 0.41 9.81 -19.48
CA ALA A 4 -0.60 10.01 -18.45
C ALA A 4 -0.01 9.65 -17.06
N PRO A 5 -0.36 10.40 -16.00
CA PRO A 5 0.17 10.13 -14.67
C PRO A 5 -0.24 8.72 -14.23
N VAL A 6 0.71 8.00 -13.62
CA VAL A 6 0.45 6.65 -13.08
C VAL A 6 -0.57 6.76 -11.95
N ARG A 7 -1.54 5.85 -11.96
CA ARG A 7 -2.61 5.78 -10.97
C ARG A 7 -2.61 4.42 -10.30
N TYR A 8 -3.13 4.41 -9.08
CA TYR A 8 -3.27 3.21 -8.29
C TYR A 8 -4.68 3.09 -7.72
N LEU A 9 -5.20 1.86 -7.68
CA LEU A 9 -6.31 1.48 -6.82
C LEU A 9 -5.71 0.75 -5.62
N GLN A 10 -5.90 1.29 -4.42
CA GLN A 10 -5.55 0.61 -3.19
C GLN A 10 -6.83 -0.01 -2.62
N VAL A 11 -6.78 -1.33 -2.43
CA VAL A 11 -7.86 -2.12 -1.86
C VAL A 11 -7.40 -2.66 -0.52
N THR A 12 -8.16 -2.39 0.53
CA THR A 12 -7.99 -3.03 1.84
C THR A 12 -9.17 -3.94 2.10
N LEU A 13 -8.92 -5.22 2.33
CA LEU A 13 -9.94 -6.22 2.62
C LEU A 13 -9.78 -6.72 4.05
N ASP A 14 -10.89 -6.90 4.73
CA ASP A 14 -10.98 -7.56 6.03
C ASP A 14 -11.62 -8.93 5.83
N LEU A 15 -10.94 -9.99 6.26
CA LEU A 15 -11.40 -11.37 6.21
C LEU A 15 -11.45 -11.98 7.61
N PRO A 16 -12.31 -12.98 7.86
CA PRO A 16 -12.24 -13.74 9.10
C PRO A 16 -10.88 -14.43 9.22
N SER A 17 -10.28 -14.40 10.41
CA SER A 17 -9.00 -15.06 10.66
C SER A 17 -9.17 -16.58 10.65
N GLY A 18 -8.37 -17.28 9.85
CA GLY A 18 -8.33 -18.74 9.87
C GLY A 18 -7.43 -19.31 8.78
N ALA A 19 -6.56 -20.26 9.12
CA ALA A 19 -5.59 -20.82 8.20
C ALA A 19 -6.22 -21.37 6.91
N GLN A 20 -7.35 -22.08 7.03
CA GLN A 20 -8.08 -22.62 5.88
C GLN A 20 -8.68 -21.51 4.99
N LEU A 21 -9.29 -20.48 5.59
CA LEU A 21 -9.83 -19.34 4.85
C LEU A 21 -8.74 -18.56 4.14
N ASN A 22 -7.59 -18.35 4.79
CA ASN A 22 -6.45 -17.67 4.19
C ASN A 22 -5.89 -18.44 2.99
N GLN A 23 -5.82 -19.78 3.09
CA GLN A 23 -5.39 -20.64 1.98
C GLN A 23 -6.38 -20.58 0.81
N MET A 24 -7.69 -20.65 1.10
CA MET A 24 -8.73 -20.52 0.08
C MET A 24 -8.68 -19.16 -0.60
N PHE A 25 -8.54 -18.07 0.16
CA PHE A 25 -8.43 -16.72 -0.37
C PHE A 25 -7.21 -16.57 -1.28
N ALA A 26 -6.05 -17.07 -0.85
CA ALA A 26 -4.83 -17.04 -1.66
C ALA A 26 -4.97 -17.88 -2.95
N GLN A 27 -5.71 -19.01 -2.89
CA GLN A 27 -6.01 -19.81 -4.07
C GLN A 27 -6.91 -19.05 -5.05
N TYR A 28 -8.02 -18.46 -4.60
CA TYR A 28 -8.90 -17.69 -5.48
C TYR A 28 -8.18 -16.46 -6.07
N MET A 29 -7.37 -15.76 -5.28
CA MET A 29 -6.51 -14.69 -5.81
C MET A 29 -5.58 -15.20 -6.91
N ARG A 30 -4.94 -16.38 -6.74
CA ARG A 30 -4.06 -16.97 -7.75
C ARG A 30 -4.80 -17.33 -9.04
N GLU A 31 -6.02 -17.86 -8.92
CA GLU A 31 -6.87 -18.20 -10.07
C GLU A 31 -7.37 -16.95 -10.80
N LEU A 32 -7.68 -15.89 -10.06
CA LEU A 32 -8.21 -14.64 -10.62
C LEU A 32 -7.11 -13.72 -11.18
N LEU A 33 -5.91 -13.72 -10.61
CA LEU A 33 -4.83 -12.81 -11.02
C LEU A 33 -4.50 -12.81 -12.53
N PRO A 34 -4.43 -13.96 -13.21
CA PRO A 34 -4.25 -14.02 -14.66
C PRO A 34 -5.33 -13.26 -15.44
N THR A 35 -6.58 -13.23 -14.99
CA THR A 35 -7.68 -12.57 -15.71
C THR A 35 -7.56 -11.03 -15.69
N PHE A 36 -6.87 -10.45 -14.70
CA PHE A 36 -6.52 -9.03 -14.70
C PHE A 36 -5.39 -8.69 -15.69
N GLN A 37 -4.56 -9.67 -16.02
CA GLN A 37 -3.37 -9.51 -16.88
C GLN A 37 -3.66 -9.89 -18.35
N GLU A 38 -4.60 -10.81 -18.55
CA GLU A 38 -5.06 -11.29 -19.84
C GLU A 38 -6.28 -10.48 -20.31
N THR A 39 -6.47 -10.36 -21.61
CA THR A 39 -7.53 -9.55 -22.27
C THR A 39 -8.93 -9.76 -21.67
N PRO A 40 -9.81 -8.74 -21.63
CA PRO A 40 -9.85 -7.57 -22.52
C PRO A 40 -9.35 -6.21 -21.95
N TRP A 41 -8.86 -6.11 -20.71
CA TRP A 41 -8.39 -4.82 -20.13
C TRP A 41 -6.89 -4.77 -19.77
N PRO A 42 -5.99 -4.81 -20.75
CA PRO A 42 -4.56 -4.76 -20.50
C PRO A 42 -4.15 -3.44 -19.82
N GLY A 43 -3.53 -3.54 -18.65
CA GLY A 43 -3.01 -2.38 -17.92
C GLY A 43 -3.34 -2.33 -16.44
N TRP A 44 -4.07 -3.32 -15.93
CA TRP A 44 -4.18 -3.60 -14.51
C TRP A 44 -3.02 -4.51 -14.09
N ARG A 45 -2.31 -4.12 -13.04
CA ARG A 45 -1.20 -4.90 -12.50
C ARG A 45 -1.19 -4.80 -10.99
N LEU A 46 -1.29 -5.92 -10.30
CA LEU A 46 -1.00 -5.97 -8.87
C LEU A 46 0.49 -5.67 -8.69
N VAL A 47 0.80 -4.54 -8.04
CA VAL A 47 2.19 -4.09 -7.81
C VAL A 47 2.65 -4.31 -6.37
N LEU A 48 1.72 -4.41 -5.42
CA LEU A 48 2.01 -4.76 -4.05
C LEU A 48 0.84 -5.55 -3.47
N SER A 49 1.16 -6.65 -2.79
CA SER A 49 0.22 -7.44 -2.00
C SER A 49 0.83 -7.74 -0.65
N ALA A 50 0.05 -7.53 0.41
CA ALA A 50 0.51 -7.74 1.77
C ALA A 50 -0.64 -8.10 2.71
N THR A 51 -0.34 -8.71 3.85
CA THR A 51 -1.30 -9.04 4.89
C THR A 51 -0.84 -8.60 6.25
N ARG A 52 -1.81 -8.41 7.14
CA ARG A 52 -1.61 -8.15 8.56
C ARG A 52 -2.60 -8.98 9.36
N LYS A 53 -2.11 -9.70 10.37
CA LYS A 53 -2.97 -10.43 11.29
C LYS A 53 -3.21 -9.63 12.57
N PRO A 54 -4.32 -9.87 13.27
CA PRO A 54 -4.55 -9.27 14.57
C PRO A 54 -3.43 -9.59 15.56
N GLY A 55 -2.75 -8.55 16.06
CA GLY A 55 -1.81 -8.67 17.17
C GLY A 55 -0.45 -9.28 16.82
N GLU A 56 -0.19 -9.69 15.58
CA GLU A 56 1.14 -10.16 15.15
C GLU A 56 2.03 -8.98 14.72
N GLU A 57 1.50 -8.01 13.96
CA GLU A 57 2.26 -6.86 13.50
C GLU A 57 1.91 -5.54 14.22
N PRO A 58 2.94 -4.73 14.60
CA PRO A 58 2.74 -3.39 15.13
C PRO A 58 2.00 -2.46 14.15
N SER A 59 1.12 -1.63 14.71
CA SER A 59 0.41 -0.58 13.99
C SER A 59 -0.04 0.52 14.96
N SER A 60 -0.19 1.74 14.45
CA SER A 60 -0.91 2.80 15.17
C SER A 60 -2.44 2.64 15.08
N ALA A 61 -2.94 1.80 14.18
CA ALA A 61 -4.36 1.49 14.06
C ALA A 61 -4.69 0.30 14.96
N GLY A 62 -5.79 0.40 15.69
CA GLY A 62 -6.31 -0.72 16.46
C GLY A 62 -6.55 -1.94 15.57
N THR A 63 -6.27 -3.13 16.09
CA THR A 63 -6.63 -4.38 15.44
C THR A 63 -8.00 -4.82 15.91
N THR A 64 -8.85 -5.27 14.99
CA THR A 64 -10.06 -6.00 15.36
C THR A 64 -9.65 -7.45 15.63
N PRO A 65 -9.96 -8.02 16.81
CA PRO A 65 -9.76 -9.44 17.06
C PRO A 65 -10.44 -10.26 15.95
N ASP A 66 -9.82 -11.38 15.57
CA ASP A 66 -10.37 -12.33 14.59
C ASP A 66 -10.50 -11.82 13.15
N VAL A 67 -9.91 -10.67 12.78
CA VAL A 67 -9.94 -10.13 11.41
C VAL A 67 -8.55 -10.02 10.80
N GLN A 68 -8.27 -10.81 9.77
CA GLN A 68 -7.04 -10.65 8.98
C GLN A 68 -7.26 -9.61 7.88
N GLN A 69 -6.31 -8.69 7.76
CA GLN A 69 -6.36 -7.64 6.75
C GLN A 69 -5.46 -7.98 5.57
N TYR A 70 -5.91 -7.60 4.38
CA TYR A 70 -5.16 -7.70 3.14
C TYR A 70 -5.07 -6.33 2.50
N LEU A 71 -3.89 -6.00 2.00
CA LEU A 71 -3.61 -4.79 1.25
C LEU A 71 -3.21 -5.19 -0.16
N HIS A 72 -3.95 -4.70 -1.16
CA HIS A 72 -3.60 -4.82 -2.57
C HIS A 72 -3.47 -3.44 -3.17
N VAL A 73 -2.34 -3.19 -3.85
CA VAL A 73 -2.14 -1.97 -4.63
C VAL A 73 -2.05 -2.37 -6.09
N TRP A 74 -3.04 -1.94 -6.86
CA TRP A 74 -3.13 -2.17 -8.29
C TRP A 74 -2.70 -0.93 -9.04
N ARG A 75 -1.72 -1.05 -9.92
CA ARG A 75 -1.47 -0.03 -10.94
C ARG A 75 -2.59 -0.12 -11.97
N VAL A 76 -3.22 1.02 -12.25
CA VAL A 76 -4.34 1.11 -13.21
C VAL A 76 -3.97 2.04 -14.37
N ARG A 77 -4.17 1.57 -15.60
CA ARG A 77 -3.89 2.36 -16.81
C ARG A 77 -4.99 3.38 -17.10
N ASP A 78 -6.25 3.00 -16.89
CA ASP A 78 -7.42 3.87 -17.09
C ASP A 78 -8.46 3.61 -16.01
N TYR A 79 -8.84 4.67 -15.28
CA TYR A 79 -9.89 4.62 -14.26
C TYR A 79 -11.25 4.25 -14.87
N ASN A 80 -11.52 4.75 -16.08
CA ASN A 80 -12.81 4.55 -16.73
C ASN A 80 -13.04 3.09 -17.11
N SER A 81 -12.00 2.24 -17.04
CA SER A 81 -12.13 0.81 -17.24
C SER A 81 -12.70 0.07 -16.03
N LEU A 82 -12.65 0.63 -14.81
CA LEU A 82 -13.07 -0.10 -13.60
C LEU A 82 -14.53 -0.60 -13.69
N PRO A 83 -15.54 0.20 -14.04
CA PRO A 83 -16.92 -0.30 -14.11
C PRO A 83 -17.09 -1.50 -15.05
N TYR A 84 -16.41 -1.50 -16.19
CA TYR A 84 -16.45 -2.60 -17.16
C TYR A 84 -15.75 -3.86 -16.65
N ILE A 85 -14.66 -3.67 -15.91
CA ILE A 85 -13.93 -4.77 -15.29
C ILE A 85 -14.79 -5.41 -14.19
N MET A 86 -15.47 -4.60 -13.37
CA MET A 86 -16.37 -5.10 -12.34
C MET A 86 -17.56 -5.87 -12.95
N GLU A 87 -18.16 -5.35 -14.02
CA GLU A 87 -19.24 -6.05 -14.73
C GLU A 87 -18.81 -7.42 -15.25
N TYR A 88 -17.57 -7.57 -15.72
CA TYR A 88 -17.04 -8.86 -16.12
C TYR A 88 -16.81 -9.81 -14.94
N PHE A 89 -16.33 -9.27 -13.82
CA PHE A 89 -16.09 -10.05 -12.62
C PHE A 89 -17.38 -10.50 -11.92
N ASP A 90 -18.48 -9.76 -12.06
CA ASP A 90 -19.78 -10.16 -11.50
C ASP A 90 -20.25 -11.55 -12.02
N ASP A 91 -19.88 -11.92 -13.25
CA ASP A 91 -20.19 -13.22 -13.84
C ASP A 91 -19.14 -14.31 -13.51
N ASP A 92 -17.98 -13.94 -12.96
CA ASP A 92 -16.89 -14.86 -12.62
C ASP A 92 -17.19 -15.58 -11.29
N GLU A 93 -17.23 -16.92 -11.31
CA GLU A 93 -17.50 -17.71 -10.12
C GLU A 93 -16.40 -17.59 -9.06
N VAL A 94 -15.12 -17.52 -9.47
CA VAL A 94 -13.99 -17.35 -8.55
C VAL A 94 -14.08 -16.00 -7.85
N TYR A 95 -14.39 -14.94 -8.59
CA TYR A 95 -14.59 -13.61 -8.01
C TYR A 95 -15.74 -13.61 -6.99
N ARG A 96 -16.89 -14.20 -7.32
CA ARG A 96 -18.03 -14.29 -6.38
C ARG A 96 -17.72 -15.08 -5.11
N GLN A 97 -16.92 -16.16 -5.22
CA GLN A 97 -16.47 -16.89 -4.03
C GLN A 97 -15.54 -16.04 -3.17
N LEU A 98 -14.63 -15.29 -3.79
CA LEU A 98 -13.71 -14.39 -3.10
C LEU A 98 -14.47 -13.26 -2.39
N ASP A 99 -15.40 -12.60 -3.07
CA ASP A 99 -16.25 -11.55 -2.52
C ASP A 99 -17.05 -12.06 -1.31
N GLY A 100 -17.61 -13.28 -1.40
CA GLY A 100 -18.33 -13.92 -0.29
C GLY A 100 -17.51 -14.18 0.98
N MET A 101 -16.17 -14.11 0.90
CA MET A 101 -15.27 -14.24 2.05
C MET A 101 -14.95 -12.91 2.73
N VAL A 102 -15.17 -11.77 2.05
CA VAL A 102 -14.79 -10.44 2.51
C VAL A 102 -15.83 -9.89 3.47
N LEU A 103 -15.41 -9.49 4.68
CA LEU A 103 -16.27 -8.85 5.68
C LEU A 103 -16.40 -7.35 5.44
N ARG A 104 -15.34 -6.72 4.96
CA ARG A 104 -15.29 -5.29 4.65
C ARG A 104 -14.25 -5.04 3.58
N GLU A 105 -14.60 -4.18 2.64
CA GLU A 105 -13.70 -3.68 1.62
C GLU A 105 -13.64 -2.15 1.66
N VAL A 106 -12.43 -1.61 1.50
CA VAL A 106 -12.21 -0.17 1.26
C VAL A 106 -11.39 -0.03 0.00
N GLN A 107 -11.94 0.71 -0.96
CA GLN A 107 -11.29 1.05 -2.22
C GLN A 107 -11.03 2.56 -2.27
N ASP A 108 -9.77 2.92 -2.45
CA ASP A 108 -9.34 4.31 -2.60
C ASP A 108 -8.42 4.46 -3.81
N PHE A 109 -8.65 5.51 -4.60
CA PHE A 109 -7.83 5.83 -5.76
C PHE A 109 -6.73 6.80 -5.39
N PHE A 110 -5.55 6.56 -5.94
CA PHE A 110 -4.38 7.37 -5.70
C PHE A 110 -3.69 7.76 -7.00
N GLY A 111 -3.16 8.98 -7.02
CA GLY A 111 -2.17 9.40 -8.01
C GLY A 111 -0.76 9.13 -7.51
N ALA A 112 0.17 8.83 -8.41
CA ALA A 112 1.58 8.76 -8.06
C ALA A 112 2.11 10.13 -7.59
N LEU A 113 2.87 10.13 -6.51
CA LEU A 113 3.69 11.29 -6.13
C LEU A 113 4.85 11.45 -7.12
N GLN A 114 5.37 12.66 -7.26
CA GLN A 114 6.41 13.00 -8.25
C GLN A 114 7.70 12.16 -8.08
N TYR A 115 7.98 11.70 -6.86
CA TYR A 115 9.14 10.90 -6.50
C TYR A 115 8.82 9.41 -6.32
N ASN A 116 7.69 8.94 -6.84
CA ASN A 116 7.35 7.52 -6.82
C ASN A 116 8.27 6.75 -7.79
N PRO A 117 9.09 5.77 -7.30
CA PRO A 117 10.02 5.03 -8.15
C PRO A 117 9.34 4.33 -9.32
N LEU A 118 8.15 3.76 -9.13
CA LEU A 118 7.39 3.08 -10.19
C LEU A 118 6.88 4.02 -11.30
N SER A 119 6.87 5.33 -11.04
CA SER A 119 6.47 6.34 -12.03
C SER A 119 7.67 6.92 -12.77
N THR A 120 8.83 6.98 -12.12
CA THR A 120 10.07 7.54 -12.68
C THR A 120 10.97 6.49 -13.33
N ASP A 121 10.87 5.23 -12.90
CA ASP A 121 11.64 4.09 -13.42
C ASP A 121 10.70 2.91 -13.76
N PRO A 122 10.42 2.69 -15.06
CA PRO A 122 9.61 1.54 -15.51
C PRO A 122 10.21 0.17 -15.17
N GLY A 123 11.52 0.11 -14.87
CA GLY A 123 12.25 -1.09 -14.49
C GLY A 123 12.35 -1.31 -12.99
N PHE A 124 11.79 -0.41 -12.17
CA PHE A 124 11.85 -0.55 -10.71
C PHE A 124 11.23 -1.87 -10.25
N GLN A 125 12.01 -2.63 -9.47
CA GLN A 125 11.55 -3.85 -8.83
C GLN A 125 11.61 -3.66 -7.31
N PHE A 126 10.58 -4.16 -6.63
CA PHE A 126 10.60 -4.24 -5.18
C PHE A 126 11.75 -5.16 -4.74
N PRO A 127 12.40 -4.90 -3.59
CA PRO A 127 13.44 -5.78 -3.08
C PRO A 127 12.89 -7.20 -2.89
N SER A 128 13.48 -8.18 -3.56
CA SER A 128 12.99 -9.58 -3.58
C SER A 128 13.04 -10.27 -2.23
N ASN A 129 13.85 -9.78 -1.30
CA ASN A 129 13.98 -10.28 0.07
C ASN A 129 13.20 -9.44 1.09
N THR A 130 12.19 -8.69 0.66
CA THR A 130 11.34 -7.91 1.58
C THR A 130 10.63 -8.85 2.55
N ARG A 131 10.75 -8.56 3.85
CA ARG A 131 10.03 -9.26 4.92
C ARG A 131 8.86 -8.46 5.46
N TYR A 132 8.96 -7.14 5.46
CA TYR A 132 7.88 -6.25 5.89
C TYR A 132 7.78 -5.02 5.00
N TYR A 133 6.54 -4.57 4.80
CA TYR A 133 6.21 -3.24 4.33
C TYR A 133 5.75 -2.37 5.50
N LEU A 134 6.35 -1.20 5.65
CA LEU A 134 5.85 -0.13 6.52
C LEU A 134 5.00 0.81 5.67
N HIS A 135 3.69 0.77 5.88
CA HIS A 135 2.73 1.65 5.23
C HIS A 135 2.42 2.83 6.15
N ILE A 136 2.80 4.05 5.74
CA ILE A 136 2.62 5.28 6.50
C ILE A 136 1.67 6.19 5.74
N THR A 137 0.72 6.78 6.45
CA THR A 137 -0.30 7.68 5.92
C THR A 137 -0.22 9.01 6.63
N PHE A 138 0.01 10.07 5.86
CA PHE A 138 0.06 11.44 6.33
C PHE A 138 -1.17 12.19 5.85
N ASP A 139 -1.99 12.69 6.78
CA ASP A 139 -3.08 13.61 6.45
C ASP A 139 -2.52 15.04 6.45
N VAL A 140 -2.37 15.65 5.27
CA VAL A 140 -1.59 16.89 5.07
C VAL A 140 -2.48 18.13 4.87
N VAL A 141 -1.91 19.29 5.19
CA VAL A 141 -2.56 20.60 5.04
C VAL A 141 -2.75 20.95 3.55
N ALA A 142 -3.60 21.93 3.26
CA ALA A 142 -3.77 22.44 1.90
C ALA A 142 -2.70 23.45 1.48
N ASP A 143 -1.97 23.99 2.45
CA ASP A 143 -1.05 25.10 2.25
C ASP A 143 0.13 24.66 1.36
N PRO A 144 0.35 25.31 0.20
CA PRO A 144 1.41 24.93 -0.73
C PRO A 144 2.81 24.99 -0.16
N GLU A 145 3.11 25.94 0.74
CA GLU A 145 4.47 26.13 1.25
C GLU A 145 4.90 24.98 2.17
N PRO A 146 4.14 24.63 3.24
CA PRO A 146 4.41 23.43 4.03
C PRO A 146 4.41 22.14 3.21
N LEU A 147 3.51 22.01 2.24
CA LEU A 147 3.48 20.84 1.35
C LEU A 147 4.75 20.72 0.51
N SER A 148 5.22 21.81 -0.09
CA SER A 148 6.46 21.79 -0.86
C SER A 148 7.66 21.43 0.02
N GLN A 149 7.73 21.94 1.26
CA GLN A 149 8.80 21.60 2.20
C GLN A 149 8.75 20.12 2.59
N PHE A 150 7.55 19.57 2.81
CA PHE A 150 7.35 18.14 3.05
C PHE A 150 7.85 17.31 1.89
N GLU A 151 7.46 17.64 0.66
CA GLU A 151 7.85 16.88 -0.52
C GLU A 151 9.35 16.93 -0.75
N THR A 152 9.99 18.10 -0.63
CA THR A 152 11.45 18.21 -0.70
C THR A 152 12.14 17.35 0.36
N PHE A 153 11.69 17.42 1.62
CA PHE A 153 12.24 16.59 2.69
C PHE A 153 12.11 15.09 2.40
N MET A 154 10.95 14.64 1.89
CA MET A 154 10.76 13.23 1.55
C MET A 154 11.65 12.82 0.37
N ILE A 155 11.78 13.65 -0.67
CA ILE A 155 12.69 13.40 -1.80
C ILE A 155 14.12 13.20 -1.30
N ASP A 156 14.61 14.12 -0.47
CA ASP A 156 15.98 14.06 0.07
C ASP A 156 16.18 12.81 0.94
N THR A 157 15.21 12.50 1.79
CA THR A 157 15.25 11.30 2.66
C THR A 157 15.26 9.99 1.86
N ILE A 158 14.50 9.95 0.77
CA ILE A 158 14.40 8.78 -0.11
C ILE A 158 15.69 8.60 -0.94
N ALA A 159 16.24 9.71 -1.44
CA ALA A 159 17.42 9.68 -2.29
C ALA A 159 18.74 9.46 -1.51
N ASP A 160 18.78 9.82 -0.23
CA ASP A 160 19.97 9.68 0.61
C ASP A 160 20.08 8.28 1.23
N PRO A 161 21.07 7.45 0.83
CA PRO A 161 21.30 6.14 1.44
C PRO A 161 21.79 6.23 2.89
N GLN A 162 22.17 7.42 3.37
CA GLN A 162 22.54 7.69 4.76
C GLN A 162 21.41 8.29 5.58
N SER A 163 20.20 8.43 5.01
CA SER A 163 19.05 8.90 5.77
C SER A 163 18.75 7.94 6.94
N PRO A 164 18.25 8.44 8.07
CA PRO A 164 17.93 7.59 9.22
C PRO A 164 16.95 6.45 8.88
N MET A 165 16.01 6.68 7.95
CA MET A 165 15.12 5.61 7.44
C MET A 165 15.91 4.41 6.92
N VAL A 166 16.95 4.65 6.12
CA VAL A 166 17.77 3.59 5.54
C VAL A 166 18.80 3.08 6.54
N ARG A 167 19.63 3.98 7.08
CA ARG A 167 20.81 3.63 7.87
C ARG A 167 20.46 3.09 9.25
N ASP A 168 19.53 3.73 9.95
CA ASP A 168 19.25 3.43 11.36
C ASP A 168 18.06 2.46 11.49
N TYR A 169 17.07 2.59 10.59
CA TYR A 169 15.84 1.80 10.65
C TYR A 169 15.72 0.71 9.57
N GLY A 170 16.63 0.67 8.60
CA GLY A 170 16.69 -0.40 7.59
C GLY A 170 15.53 -0.41 6.59
N PHE A 171 14.89 0.73 6.36
CA PHE A 171 13.76 0.91 5.44
C PHE A 171 14.18 1.54 4.12
N THR A 172 13.77 0.93 3.02
CA THR A 172 13.97 1.43 1.65
C THR A 172 12.63 1.84 1.07
N PHE A 173 12.56 3.01 0.44
CA PHE A 173 11.31 3.49 -0.15
C PHE A 173 10.92 2.69 -1.39
N VAL A 174 9.62 2.35 -1.52
CA VAL A 174 9.12 1.55 -2.66
C VAL A 174 7.88 2.12 -3.34
N LEU A 175 7.06 2.92 -2.65
CA LEU A 175 5.85 3.49 -3.23
C LEU A 175 5.48 4.82 -2.57
N GLY A 176 5.12 5.82 -3.38
CA GLY A 176 4.58 7.10 -2.93
C GLY A 176 3.33 7.49 -3.71
N SER A 177 2.22 7.71 -3.02
CA SER A 177 0.96 8.06 -3.67
C SER A 177 0.16 9.09 -2.86
N TYR A 178 -0.79 9.76 -3.50
CA TYR A 178 -1.70 10.71 -2.85
C TYR A 178 -3.15 10.42 -3.22
N ALA A 179 -4.05 10.53 -2.25
CA ALA A 179 -5.46 10.17 -2.43
C ALA A 179 -6.18 11.14 -3.37
N GLN A 180 -6.91 10.56 -4.33
CA GLN A 180 -7.81 11.25 -5.27
C GLN A 180 -9.29 11.03 -4.92
N THR A 181 -9.61 9.97 -4.18
CA THR A 181 -10.94 9.68 -3.64
C THR A 181 -10.86 9.39 -2.14
N GLY A 182 -12.01 9.14 -1.51
CA GLY A 182 -12.08 8.87 -0.08
C GLY A 182 -11.63 10.06 0.76
N ARG A 183 -10.65 9.86 1.64
CA ARG A 183 -10.07 10.93 2.46
C ARG A 183 -9.02 11.69 1.65
N LEU A 184 -9.43 12.84 1.09
CA LEU A 184 -8.55 13.74 0.33
C LEU A 184 -7.41 14.31 1.20
N ARG A 185 -6.34 14.77 0.55
CA ARG A 185 -5.11 15.31 1.18
C ARG A 185 -4.40 14.29 2.05
N ARG A 186 -4.39 13.05 1.59
CA ARG A 186 -3.74 11.94 2.23
C ARG A 186 -2.58 11.47 1.38
N TYR A 187 -1.38 11.53 1.92
CA TYR A 187 -0.17 11.01 1.29
C TYR A 187 0.12 9.65 1.90
N VAL A 188 0.40 8.67 1.05
CA VAL A 188 0.73 7.30 1.44
C VAL A 188 2.14 7.00 0.97
N HIS A 189 2.96 6.55 1.91
CA HIS A 189 4.35 6.14 1.68
C HIS A 189 4.51 4.70 2.13
N VAL A 190 5.00 3.85 1.26
CA VAL A 190 5.35 2.47 1.58
C VAL A 190 6.85 2.31 1.53
N TRP A 191 7.40 1.75 2.60
CA TRP A 191 8.80 1.39 2.75
C TRP A 191 8.91 -0.12 2.89
N ALA A 192 9.96 -0.71 2.36
CA ALA A 192 10.26 -2.13 2.46
C ALA A 192 11.48 -2.34 3.35
N THR A 193 11.53 -3.45 4.09
CA THR A 193 12.72 -3.87 4.82
C THR A 193 12.94 -5.37 4.69
N PRO A 194 14.20 -5.82 4.52
CA PRO A 194 14.55 -7.24 4.58
C PRO A 194 14.83 -7.72 6.00
N ALA A 195 14.83 -6.81 6.99
CA ALA A 195 15.11 -7.14 8.38
C ALA A 195 14.01 -8.03 8.98
N GLY A 196 14.25 -8.57 10.18
CA GLY A 196 13.19 -9.11 11.03
C GLY A 196 12.18 -8.04 11.42
N LEU A 197 11.46 -8.23 12.54
CA LEU A 197 10.51 -7.22 13.02
C LEU A 197 11.23 -5.85 13.18
N PRO A 198 10.88 -4.83 12.36
CA PRO A 198 11.65 -3.60 12.31
C PRO A 198 11.17 -2.58 13.37
N PRO A 199 11.99 -1.59 13.73
CA PRO A 199 11.64 -0.51 14.67
C PRO A 199 10.70 0.53 14.01
N ALA A 200 9.53 0.11 13.53
CA ALA A 200 8.62 0.93 12.75
C ALA A 200 8.11 2.16 13.51
N GLU A 201 7.76 2.01 14.79
CA GLU A 201 7.28 3.13 15.60
C GLU A 201 8.34 4.22 15.76
N GLU A 202 9.60 3.83 16.01
CA GLU A 202 10.73 4.78 16.12
C GLU A 202 11.01 5.48 14.79
N ALA A 203 10.96 4.75 13.68
CA ALA A 203 11.14 5.30 12.34
C ALA A 203 10.06 6.34 12.01
N VAL A 204 8.81 6.02 12.31
CA VAL A 204 7.66 6.92 12.09
C VAL A 204 7.74 8.13 13.04
N ALA A 205 8.11 7.93 14.31
CA ALA A 205 8.29 9.01 15.26
C ALA A 205 9.40 9.98 14.83
N TRP A 206 10.51 9.45 14.30
CA TRP A 206 11.58 10.26 13.73
C TRP A 206 11.07 11.08 12.52
N LEU A 207 10.37 10.45 11.57
CA LEU A 207 9.79 11.14 10.40
C LEU A 207 8.83 12.25 10.84
N ALA A 208 7.88 11.93 11.72
CA ALA A 208 6.87 12.86 12.23
C ALA A 208 7.48 14.02 13.06
N GLY A 209 8.65 13.78 13.67
CA GLY A 209 9.41 14.78 14.42
C GLY A 209 10.10 15.83 13.55
N GLN A 210 10.26 15.59 12.24
CA GLN A 210 10.97 16.52 11.36
C GLN A 210 10.17 17.80 11.15
N PRO A 211 10.79 19.00 11.19
CA PRO A 211 10.07 20.26 11.04
C PRO A 211 9.24 20.37 9.76
N ALA A 212 9.77 19.88 8.63
CA ALA A 212 9.08 19.88 7.34
C ALA A 212 7.82 18.99 7.38
N VAL A 213 7.93 17.81 8.01
CA VAL A 213 6.82 16.87 8.15
C VAL A 213 5.77 17.41 9.10
N LYS A 214 6.19 17.82 10.30
CA LYS A 214 5.30 18.34 11.35
C LYS A 214 4.47 19.53 10.90
N LYS A 215 5.04 20.45 10.12
CA LYS A 215 4.32 21.63 9.60
C LYS A 215 3.29 21.29 8.53
N ALA A 216 3.56 20.25 7.74
CA ALA A 216 2.66 19.82 6.67
C ALA A 216 1.52 18.94 7.15
N MET A 217 1.63 18.32 8.32
CA MET A 217 0.58 17.49 8.89
C MET A 217 -0.57 18.31 9.46
N THR A 218 -1.80 17.90 9.17
CA THR A 218 -2.98 18.42 9.86
C THR A 218 -2.99 17.99 11.33
N ALA A 219 -3.48 18.86 12.20
CA ALA A 219 -3.76 18.49 13.58
C ALA A 219 -4.89 17.45 13.57
N ALA A 220 -4.56 16.18 13.83
CA ALA A 220 -5.55 15.12 13.88
C ALA A 220 -6.44 15.27 15.13
N PRO A 221 -7.76 15.03 15.02
CA PRO A 221 -8.65 15.04 16.18
C PRO A 221 -8.31 14.03 17.29
N ALA A 222 -7.34 13.12 17.08
CA ALA A 222 -6.97 12.07 18.03
C ALA A 222 -5.47 11.69 18.06
N GLY A 223 -4.56 12.52 17.53
CA GLY A 223 -3.11 12.24 17.62
C GLY A 223 -2.56 11.16 16.67
N ASP A 224 -3.40 10.53 15.86
CA ASP A 224 -3.02 9.46 14.94
C ASP A 224 -2.46 9.95 13.59
N ASN A 225 -1.80 11.11 13.51
CA ASN A 225 -1.20 11.58 12.25
C ASN A 225 0.33 11.76 12.42
N PRO A 226 1.15 10.91 11.77
CA PRO A 226 0.79 9.91 10.76
C PRO A 226 0.17 8.61 11.33
N GLN A 227 -0.69 7.98 10.53
CA GLN A 227 -1.13 6.59 10.77
C GLN A 227 -0.12 5.64 10.14
N TRP A 228 0.12 4.49 10.75
CA TRP A 228 1.03 3.50 10.17
C TRP A 228 0.68 2.07 10.55
N ALA A 229 1.09 1.12 9.71
CA ALA A 229 1.00 -0.31 9.97
C ALA A 229 2.15 -1.04 9.29
N LEU A 230 2.65 -2.08 9.96
CA LEU A 230 3.49 -3.09 9.32
C LEU A 230 2.62 -4.14 8.64
N TRP A 231 3.08 -4.57 7.46
CA TRP A 231 2.43 -5.59 6.65
C TRP A 231 3.47 -6.61 6.20
N GLN A 232 3.09 -7.87 6.14
CA GLN A 232 3.91 -8.94 5.58
C GLN A 232 3.58 -9.11 4.09
N PRO A 233 4.57 -9.14 3.18
CA PRO A 233 4.33 -9.40 1.77
C PRO A 233 3.59 -10.73 1.54
N ILE A 234 2.71 -10.76 0.56
CA ILE A 234 2.10 -11.98 0.06
C ILE A 234 2.55 -12.19 -1.37
N ASP A 235 3.05 -13.39 -1.65
CA ASP A 235 3.25 -13.88 -3.01
C ASP A 235 2.14 -14.86 -3.35
N TYR A 236 1.22 -14.45 -4.23
CA TYR A 236 0.15 -15.32 -4.72
C TYR A 236 0.64 -16.31 -5.77
N GLU A 237 1.77 -16.04 -6.44
CA GLU A 237 2.33 -16.88 -7.50
C GLU A 237 3.27 -17.95 -6.94
N ALA A 238 3.85 -17.72 -5.75
CA ALA A 238 4.43 -18.78 -4.94
C ALA A 238 3.32 -19.80 -4.61
N GLY A 239 3.50 -21.04 -5.06
CA GLY A 239 2.61 -22.15 -4.71
C GLY A 239 2.48 -22.30 -3.19
N ALA A 240 1.43 -23.01 -2.75
CA ALA A 240 1.27 -23.42 -1.36
C ALA A 240 2.36 -24.43 -0.96
N ASP A 241 3.60 -23.97 -0.84
CA ASP A 241 4.74 -24.65 -0.24
C ASP A 241 5.89 -23.64 -0.14
N THR A 242 5.93 -22.92 0.98
CA THR A 242 7.22 -22.52 1.55
C THR A 242 7.09 -22.72 3.07
N PRO A 243 7.81 -23.72 3.64
CA PRO A 243 7.75 -24.02 5.08
C PRO A 243 8.27 -22.87 5.94
#